data_AF-A0A6G1L975-F1
#
_entry.id   AF-A0A6G1L975-F1
#
_cell.length_a   1.000
_cell.length_b   1.000
_cell.length_c   1.000
_cell.angle_alpha   90.00
_cell.angle_beta   90.00
_cell.angle_gamma   90.00
#
_symmetry.space_group_name_H-M   'P 1'
#
loop_
_entity.id
_entity.type
_entity.pdbx_description
1 polymer ?
#
loop_
_entity_poly.entity_id
_entity_poly.type
_entity_poly.pdbx_seq_one_letter_code
_entity_poly.pdbx_strand_id
1 'polypeptide(L)'
;MTIKDMLGKNTPRTYLIFPKGSRVTCPISTHPNRHHRDRKRNHYNYGINLQPPTSNLQLPGRLGNPDLDLEHDPRSNPKLVEFLKPWGLAANAAPPPASSTSSHEELRAQIATVDAAVEHLYNAIDMSLPTDKDEPIVERITITIKGVDNNDINLYIFRRADQKSEILPAVVYTHGGGMVFISTLNPYLASHRSELNISTIILQGEFGGGNLAIATALKANKEGWIHAISGVYASVPSIAFTHSRSDSEVLTAGLPSQVENNGYSLPRDMVGAGNAYYTPHISDHEGMAFFRSSMRAGVRATAQVNLGVLHASAMLFRRAVPEVHEVAVKSIGTFAKGL
;
A
#
# COMPACT_ATOMS: atom_id res chain seq x y z
N MET A 1 4.73 -29.47 21.59
CA MET A 1 3.95 -30.10 20.51
C MET A 1 4.25 -29.31 19.25
N THR A 2 4.94 -29.91 18.27
CA THR A 2 5.45 -29.17 17.11
C THR A 2 4.41 -29.16 15.98
N ILE A 3 4.47 -28.19 15.07
CA ILE A 3 3.60 -28.10 13.86
C ILE A 3 3.63 -29.40 13.03
N LYS A 4 4.71 -30.17 13.14
CA LYS A 4 4.85 -31.49 12.50
C LYS A 4 3.90 -32.55 13.08
N ASP A 5 3.48 -32.40 14.33
CA ASP A 5 2.63 -33.36 15.05
C ASP A 5 1.13 -33.11 14.80
N MET A 6 0.75 -31.91 14.34
CA MET A 6 -0.65 -31.54 14.04
C MET A 6 -1.08 -31.88 12.60
N LEU A 7 -0.14 -32.16 11.70
CA LEU A 7 -0.43 -32.51 10.31
C LEU A 7 -0.45 -34.04 10.16
N GLY A 8 -1.60 -34.63 10.49
CA GLY A 8 -1.89 -36.05 10.26
C GLY A 8 -1.59 -36.46 8.81
N LYS A 9 -1.07 -37.68 8.64
CA LYS A 9 -0.41 -38.23 7.44
C LYS A 9 -1.23 -38.29 6.13
N ASN A 10 -2.39 -37.65 5.99
CA ASN A 10 -3.24 -37.73 4.79
C ASN A 10 -4.05 -36.45 4.50
N THR A 11 -3.42 -35.28 4.41
CA THR A 11 -4.08 -34.08 3.83
C THR A 11 -3.48 -33.76 2.45
N PRO A 12 -4.30 -33.63 1.39
CA PRO A 12 -3.81 -33.28 0.05
C PRO A 12 -3.18 -31.89 0.10
N ARG A 13 -1.97 -31.76 -0.46
CA ARG A 13 -1.24 -30.49 -0.55
C ARG A 13 -2.02 -29.54 -1.46
N THR A 14 -2.77 -28.62 -0.90
CA THR A 14 -3.37 -27.50 -1.64
C THR A 14 -2.27 -26.49 -1.95
N TYR A 15 -1.61 -26.68 -3.09
CA TYR A 15 -0.71 -25.68 -3.65
C TYR A 15 -1.54 -24.48 -4.12
N LEU A 16 -1.04 -23.26 -3.86
CA LEU A 16 -1.52 -22.03 -4.51
C LEU A 16 -1.33 -22.19 -6.02
N ILE A 17 -2.40 -22.54 -6.73
CA ILE A 17 -2.41 -22.54 -8.19
C ILE A 17 -3.06 -21.22 -8.62
N PHE A 18 -2.22 -20.29 -9.08
CA PHE A 18 -2.68 -19.21 -9.96
C PHE A 18 -2.59 -19.70 -11.41
N PRO A 19 -3.51 -19.31 -12.30
CA PRO A 19 -3.40 -19.64 -13.72
C PRO A 19 -2.09 -19.11 -14.32
N LYS A 20 -1.50 -19.85 -15.26
CA LYS A 20 -0.40 -19.36 -16.10
C LYS A 20 -0.83 -18.06 -16.78
N GLY A 21 -0.29 -16.92 -16.33
CA GLY A 21 -0.52 -15.62 -16.98
C GLY A 21 -0.92 -14.46 -16.05
N SER A 22 -1.32 -14.68 -14.80
CA SER A 22 -1.73 -13.57 -13.92
C SER A 22 -0.55 -12.66 -13.53
N ARG A 23 -0.70 -11.33 -13.69
CA ARG A 23 0.29 -10.32 -13.25
C ARG A 23 -0.14 -9.66 -11.93
N VAL A 24 0.78 -9.52 -10.98
CA VAL A 24 0.62 -8.80 -9.70
C VAL A 24 1.75 -7.78 -9.60
N THR A 25 1.62 -6.66 -8.89
CA THR A 25 2.77 -5.77 -8.68
C THR A 25 2.93 -5.35 -7.20
N CYS A 26 4.02 -5.78 -6.55
CA CYS A 26 4.58 -5.45 -5.23
C CYS A 26 5.35 -4.10 -5.19
N PRO A 27 6.18 -3.74 -4.18
CA PRO A 27 7.40 -2.96 -4.50
C PRO A 27 8.72 -3.27 -3.76
N ILE A 28 9.83 -3.65 -4.45
CA ILE A 28 11.24 -3.68 -3.92
C ILE A 28 12.36 -3.85 -4.99
N SER A 29 13.58 -3.39 -4.67
CA SER A 29 14.88 -3.98 -5.07
C SER A 29 15.80 -4.17 -3.86
N THR A 30 16.41 -5.35 -3.71
CA THR A 30 17.68 -5.54 -2.98
C THR A 30 18.56 -6.46 -3.84
N HIS A 31 19.83 -6.08 -4.05
CA HIS A 31 20.79 -6.89 -4.80
C HIS A 31 21.31 -8.07 -3.95
N PRO A 32 21.39 -9.30 -4.51
CA PRO A 32 22.19 -10.36 -3.93
C PRO A 32 23.61 -10.32 -4.50
N ASN A 33 24.61 -10.18 -3.64
CA ASN A 33 26.01 -10.44 -3.96
C ASN A 33 26.16 -11.92 -4.38
N ARG A 34 26.45 -12.18 -5.66
CA ARG A 34 26.96 -13.49 -6.10
C ARG A 34 28.46 -13.39 -6.34
N HIS A 35 29.22 -14.06 -5.48
CA HIS A 35 30.61 -14.39 -5.74
C HIS A 35 30.71 -15.42 -6.86
N HIS A 36 31.46 -15.10 -7.91
CA HIS A 36 32.13 -16.09 -8.76
C HIS A 36 33.59 -15.69 -8.95
N ARG A 37 34.50 -16.61 -8.59
CA ARG A 37 35.93 -16.62 -8.95
C ARG A 37 36.04 -16.81 -10.47
N ASP A 38 36.91 -16.10 -11.19
CA ASP A 38 38.34 -16.45 -11.35
C ASP A 38 39.11 -15.48 -12.29
N ARG A 39 40.36 -15.19 -11.90
CA ARG A 39 41.59 -14.83 -12.68
C ARG A 39 41.54 -13.85 -13.86
N LYS A 40 42.26 -12.72 -13.72
CA LYS A 40 43.68 -12.56 -14.16
C LYS A 40 44.25 -11.21 -13.68
N ARG A 41 45.50 -11.25 -13.22
CA ARG A 41 46.31 -10.12 -12.71
C ARG A 41 46.59 -9.11 -13.82
N ASN A 42 46.37 -7.83 -13.53
CA ASN A 42 47.18 -6.73 -14.06
C ASN A 42 47.38 -5.72 -12.94
N HIS A 43 48.63 -5.58 -12.49
CA HIS A 43 49.02 -4.63 -11.47
C HIS A 43 49.07 -3.22 -12.08
N TYR A 44 48.07 -2.39 -11.76
CA TYR A 44 48.20 -0.94 -11.81
C TYR A 44 48.06 -0.42 -10.39
N ASN A 45 49.17 0.02 -9.82
CA ASN A 45 49.26 0.65 -8.51
C ASN A 45 48.62 2.04 -8.58
N TYR A 46 47.32 2.13 -8.28
CA TYR A 46 46.71 3.36 -7.79
C TYR A 46 46.69 3.25 -6.27
N GLY A 47 47.51 4.05 -5.60
CA GLY A 47 47.52 4.15 -4.15
C GLY A 47 46.20 4.74 -3.65
N ILE A 48 45.19 3.89 -3.50
CA ILE A 48 44.00 4.20 -2.71
C ILE A 48 44.30 3.69 -1.31
N ASN A 49 44.47 4.62 -0.37
CA ASN A 49 44.58 4.33 1.04
C ASN A 49 43.23 3.78 1.53
N LEU A 50 42.99 2.48 1.31
CA LEU A 50 41.84 1.76 1.85
C LEU A 50 42.16 1.45 3.32
N GLN A 51 42.11 2.48 4.17
CA GLN A 51 41.61 2.21 5.52
C GLN A 51 40.20 1.62 5.33
N PRO A 52 39.91 0.41 5.83
CA PRO A 52 38.54 -0.06 5.83
C PRO A 52 37.75 1.01 6.58
N PRO A 53 36.66 1.58 6.01
CA PRO A 53 35.82 2.44 6.80
C PRO A 53 35.39 1.60 7.99
N THR A 54 35.78 2.02 9.18
CA THR A 54 35.07 1.63 10.40
C THR A 54 33.70 2.29 10.29
N SER A 55 32.87 1.79 9.37
CA SER A 55 31.49 2.21 9.28
C SER A 55 30.85 1.65 10.53
N ASN A 56 30.70 2.48 11.55
CA ASN A 56 29.60 2.31 12.48
C ASN A 56 28.37 2.15 11.60
N LEU A 57 27.84 0.93 11.53
CA LEU A 57 26.65 0.62 10.73
C LEU A 57 25.51 1.42 11.33
N GLN A 58 25.24 2.60 10.78
CA GLN A 58 24.10 3.41 11.19
C GLN A 58 22.86 2.84 10.53
N LEU A 59 21.97 2.28 11.34
CA LEU A 59 20.69 1.80 10.85
C LEU A 59 19.82 2.99 10.41
N PRO A 60 18.99 2.84 9.38
CA PRO A 60 18.15 3.92 8.89
C PRO A 60 17.01 4.26 9.87
N GLY A 61 16.45 5.46 9.75
CA GLY A 61 15.23 5.83 10.45
C GLY A 61 15.30 5.63 11.97
N ARG A 62 14.18 5.19 12.53
CA ARG A 62 14.03 4.92 13.96
C ARG A 62 14.73 3.66 14.45
N LEU A 63 15.27 2.82 13.55
CA LEU A 63 16.15 1.72 13.93
C LEU A 63 17.52 2.22 14.41
N GLY A 64 18.03 3.30 13.82
CA GLY A 64 19.30 3.92 14.22
C GLY A 64 19.15 5.06 15.21
N ASN A 65 18.01 5.76 15.19
CA ASN A 65 17.70 6.84 16.12
C ASN A 65 16.20 6.83 16.47
N PRO A 66 15.79 6.26 17.62
CA PRO A 66 14.38 6.16 18.02
C PRO A 66 13.62 7.48 18.06
N ASP A 67 14.30 8.62 18.18
CA ASP A 67 13.67 9.95 18.24
C ASP A 67 13.54 10.62 16.86
N LEU A 68 14.07 10.00 15.79
CA LEU A 68 14.00 10.56 14.45
C LEU A 68 12.53 10.69 13.97
N ASP A 69 12.19 11.82 13.38
CA ASP A 69 10.90 12.11 12.76
C ASP A 69 11.06 12.34 11.24
N LEU A 70 9.95 12.59 10.54
CA LEU A 70 9.98 12.80 9.10
C LEU A 70 10.74 14.07 8.72
N GLU A 71 10.65 15.13 9.52
CA GLU A 71 11.33 16.41 9.29
C GLU A 71 12.86 16.27 9.30
N HIS A 72 13.40 15.48 10.23
CA HIS A 72 14.83 15.33 10.43
C HIS A 72 15.43 14.08 9.76
N ASP A 73 14.61 13.19 9.19
CA ASP A 73 15.10 12.05 8.43
C ASP A 73 15.71 12.51 7.09
N PRO A 74 17.02 12.27 6.84
CA PRO A 74 17.71 12.72 5.63
C PRO A 74 17.18 12.06 4.35
N ARG A 75 16.34 11.03 4.45
CA ARG A 75 15.72 10.33 3.32
C ARG A 75 14.45 11.03 2.84
N SER A 76 13.85 11.89 3.67
CA SER A 76 12.59 12.55 3.37
C SER A 76 12.70 13.54 2.21
N ASN A 77 11.68 13.60 1.36
CA ASN A 77 11.58 14.63 0.34
C ASN A 77 11.31 16.00 1.02
N PRO A 78 12.19 16.99 0.86
CA PRO A 78 12.08 18.27 1.57
C PRO A 78 10.80 19.03 1.19
N LYS A 79 10.31 18.90 -0.05
CA LYS A 79 9.03 19.54 -0.46
C LYS A 79 7.84 18.95 0.29
N LEU A 80 7.86 17.63 0.47
CA LEU A 80 6.82 16.92 1.21
C LEU A 80 6.86 17.31 2.69
N VAL A 81 8.07 17.38 3.28
CA VAL A 81 8.25 17.84 4.66
C VAL A 81 7.71 19.25 4.85
N GLU A 82 8.10 20.21 4.02
CA GLU A 82 7.61 21.60 4.09
C GLU A 82 6.08 21.69 3.94
N PHE A 83 5.49 20.86 3.07
CA PHE A 83 4.04 20.79 2.91
C PHE A 83 3.32 20.27 4.16
N LEU A 84 3.95 19.34 4.91
CA LEU A 84 3.34 18.66 6.05
C LEU A 84 3.54 19.37 7.39
N LYS A 85 4.55 20.23 7.50
CA LYS A 85 4.83 21.03 8.71
C LYS A 85 3.61 21.76 9.27
N PRO A 86 2.82 22.52 8.46
CA PRO A 86 1.65 23.25 8.97
C PRO A 86 0.57 22.34 9.54
N TRP A 87 0.54 21.06 9.13
CA TRP A 87 -0.41 20.07 9.59
C TRP A 87 0.10 19.25 10.79
N GLY A 88 1.32 19.52 11.27
CA GLY A 88 1.97 18.72 12.31
C GLY A 88 2.34 17.30 11.86
N LEU A 89 2.25 17.00 10.56
CA LEU A 89 2.46 15.66 10.00
C LEU A 89 3.94 15.36 9.69
N ALA A 90 4.82 16.35 9.82
CA ALA A 90 6.27 16.19 9.71
C ALA A 90 6.90 15.69 11.03
N ALA A 91 6.21 15.85 12.15
CA ALA A 91 6.61 15.30 13.44
C ALA A 91 6.08 13.87 13.62
N ASN A 92 6.65 13.13 14.58
CA ASN A 92 6.12 11.83 14.98
C ASN A 92 4.70 11.96 15.54
N ALA A 93 3.77 11.16 15.03
CA ALA A 93 2.41 11.10 15.53
C ALA A 93 2.38 10.65 17.00
N ALA A 94 1.56 11.30 17.82
CA ALA A 94 1.35 10.91 19.20
C ALA A 94 0.67 9.53 19.29
N PRO A 95 0.97 8.72 20.34
CA PRO A 95 0.26 7.48 20.57
C PRO A 95 -1.24 7.73 20.73
N PRO A 96 -2.09 6.84 20.16
CA PRO A 96 -3.53 6.96 20.33
C PRO A 96 -3.96 6.64 21.77
N PRO A 97 -5.10 7.19 22.24
CA PRO A 97 -5.61 6.92 23.60
C PRO A 97 -6.06 5.47 23.80
N ALA A 98 -6.60 4.81 22.77
CA ALA A 98 -6.97 3.40 22.78
C ALA A 98 -5.96 2.55 21.98
N SER A 99 -5.73 1.33 22.46
CA SER A 99 -4.81 0.35 21.88
C SER A 99 -5.57 -0.90 21.42
N SER A 100 -4.89 -1.85 20.79
CA SER A 100 -5.51 -3.10 20.33
C SER A 100 -6.08 -3.99 21.44
N THR A 101 -5.80 -3.71 22.71
CA THR A 101 -6.39 -4.43 23.85
C THR A 101 -7.54 -3.66 24.50
N SER A 102 -7.86 -2.46 24.02
CA SER A 102 -9.02 -1.68 24.48
C SER A 102 -10.33 -2.34 24.07
N SER A 103 -11.42 -1.94 24.73
CA SER A 103 -12.76 -2.43 24.41
C SER A 103 -13.20 -2.00 23.01
N HIS A 104 -14.14 -2.74 22.42
CA HIS A 104 -14.68 -2.41 21.10
C HIS A 104 -15.36 -1.02 21.07
N GLU A 105 -15.95 -0.58 22.18
CA GLU A 105 -16.56 0.75 22.29
C GLU A 105 -15.51 1.87 22.25
N GLU A 106 -14.41 1.71 22.99
CA GLU A 106 -13.28 2.64 22.96
C GLU A 106 -12.63 2.70 21.58
N LEU A 107 -12.43 1.55 20.94
CA LEU A 107 -11.93 1.45 19.57
C LEU A 107 -12.86 2.16 18.58
N ARG A 108 -14.18 1.96 18.69
CA ARG A 108 -15.17 2.62 17.83
C ARG A 108 -15.13 4.14 17.98
N ALA A 109 -15.08 4.64 19.22
CA ALA A 109 -15.02 6.07 19.49
C ALA A 109 -13.72 6.71 18.95
N GLN A 110 -12.59 6.01 19.11
CA GLN A 110 -11.32 6.42 18.52
C GLN A 110 -11.38 6.45 16.99
N ILE A 111 -11.93 5.41 16.35
CA ILE A 111 -12.04 5.34 14.89
C ILE A 111 -12.93 6.46 14.35
N ALA A 112 -14.04 6.77 15.02
CA ALA A 112 -14.89 7.92 14.64
C ALA A 112 -14.13 9.26 14.73
N THR A 113 -13.25 9.41 15.72
CA THR A 113 -12.40 10.61 15.87
C THR A 113 -11.36 10.69 14.76
N VAL A 114 -10.72 9.56 14.43
CA VAL A 114 -9.77 9.44 13.32
C VAL A 114 -10.45 9.76 11.99
N ASP A 115 -11.64 9.20 11.76
CA ASP A 115 -12.43 9.41 10.55
C ASP A 115 -12.70 10.90 10.33
N ALA A 116 -13.24 11.58 11.35
CA ALA A 116 -13.49 13.03 11.29
C ALA A 116 -12.21 13.86 11.05
N ALA A 117 -11.09 13.48 11.67
CA ALA A 117 -9.82 14.17 11.49
C ALA A 117 -9.26 13.99 10.06
N VAL A 118 -9.35 12.78 9.51
CA VAL A 118 -8.90 12.48 8.14
C VAL A 118 -9.81 13.16 7.12
N GLU A 119 -11.13 13.14 7.32
CA GLU A 119 -12.07 13.86 6.45
C GLU A 119 -11.80 15.37 6.49
N HIS A 120 -11.53 15.95 7.65
CA HIS A 120 -11.15 17.36 7.75
C HIS A 120 -9.88 17.65 6.94
N LEU A 121 -8.84 16.83 7.11
CA LEU A 121 -7.59 16.95 6.35
C LEU A 121 -7.83 16.88 4.83
N TYR A 122 -8.62 15.90 4.38
CA TYR A 122 -8.90 15.71 2.95
C TYR A 122 -9.66 16.88 2.35
N ASN A 123 -10.55 17.50 3.12
CA ASN A 123 -11.32 18.67 2.67
C ASN A 123 -10.50 19.97 2.71
N ALA A 124 -9.49 20.05 3.57
CA ALA A 124 -8.71 21.27 3.77
C ALA A 124 -7.41 21.32 2.94
N ILE A 125 -6.87 20.17 2.54
CA ILE A 125 -5.70 20.11 1.64
C ILE A 125 -6.10 20.50 0.21
N ASP A 126 -5.36 21.45 -0.38
CA ASP A 126 -5.44 21.75 -1.80
C ASP A 126 -4.84 20.59 -2.63
N MET A 127 -5.72 19.82 -3.26
CA MET A 127 -5.37 18.73 -4.16
C MET A 127 -5.34 19.16 -5.65
N SER A 128 -5.55 20.44 -5.96
CA SER A 128 -5.54 20.92 -7.34
C SER A 128 -4.13 20.99 -7.92
N LEU A 129 -4.01 20.58 -9.18
CA LEU A 129 -2.82 20.79 -10.00
C LEU A 129 -3.14 21.81 -11.10
N PRO A 130 -2.18 22.66 -11.50
CA PRO A 130 -2.35 23.57 -12.63
C PRO A 130 -2.72 22.86 -13.95
N THR A 131 -2.35 21.58 -14.08
CA THR A 131 -2.63 20.72 -15.25
C THR A 131 -4.02 20.11 -15.23
N ASP A 132 -4.79 20.20 -14.13
CA ASP A 132 -6.15 19.64 -14.05
C ASP A 132 -7.09 20.26 -15.10
N LYS A 133 -6.82 21.52 -15.50
CA LYS A 133 -7.56 22.21 -16.57
C LYS A 133 -7.37 21.58 -17.95
N ASP A 134 -6.27 20.86 -18.13
CA ASP A 134 -5.88 20.21 -19.39
C ASP A 134 -6.36 18.75 -19.42
N GLU A 135 -6.91 18.24 -18.31
CA GLU A 135 -7.47 16.90 -18.23
C GLU A 135 -8.77 16.78 -19.04
N PRO A 136 -9.02 15.61 -19.67
CA PRO A 136 -10.24 15.39 -20.42
C PRO A 136 -11.46 15.47 -19.51
N ILE A 137 -12.55 16.01 -20.04
CA ILE A 137 -13.81 16.10 -19.31
C ILE A 137 -14.31 14.70 -18.96
N VAL A 138 -14.78 14.57 -17.73
CA VAL A 138 -15.25 13.33 -17.15
C VAL A 138 -16.68 13.49 -16.63
N GLU A 139 -17.53 12.53 -16.97
CA GLU A 139 -18.88 12.37 -16.46
C GLU A 139 -18.89 11.38 -15.28
N ARG A 140 -19.85 11.53 -14.37
CA ARG A 140 -20.08 10.56 -13.30
C ARG A 140 -21.53 10.10 -13.32
N ILE A 141 -21.74 8.80 -13.30
CA ILE A 141 -23.02 8.19 -12.97
C ILE A 141 -22.90 7.42 -11.65
N THR A 142 -24.00 7.34 -10.92
CA THR A 142 -24.11 6.48 -9.74
C THR A 142 -25.11 5.40 -10.06
N ILE A 143 -24.73 4.14 -9.86
CA ILE A 143 -25.67 3.02 -9.86
C ILE A 143 -25.69 2.38 -8.48
N THR A 144 -26.82 1.81 -8.11
CA THR A 144 -26.98 1.08 -6.85
C THR A 144 -27.23 -0.38 -7.17
N ILE A 145 -26.44 -1.27 -6.57
CA ILE A 145 -26.61 -2.72 -6.66
C ILE A 145 -26.91 -3.30 -5.27
N LYS A 146 -27.40 -4.54 -5.23
CA LYS A 146 -27.60 -5.27 -3.97
C LYS A 146 -26.37 -6.11 -3.63
N GLY A 147 -25.93 -5.99 -2.39
CA GLY A 147 -24.91 -6.84 -1.79
C GLY A 147 -25.45 -8.21 -1.37
N VAL A 148 -24.55 -9.07 -0.88
CA VAL A 148 -24.86 -10.43 -0.43
C VAL A 148 -25.85 -10.46 0.75
N ASP A 149 -25.85 -9.40 1.57
CA ASP A 149 -26.75 -9.23 2.71
C ASP A 149 -27.96 -8.35 2.37
N ASN A 150 -28.27 -8.17 1.07
CA ASN A 150 -29.33 -7.31 0.55
C ASN A 150 -29.18 -5.81 0.90
N ASN A 151 -28.00 -5.40 1.35
CA ASN A 151 -27.63 -4.00 1.55
C ASN A 151 -27.42 -3.29 0.21
N ASP A 152 -27.70 -2.00 0.16
CA ASP A 152 -27.39 -1.18 -1.01
C ASP A 152 -25.88 -0.88 -1.09
N ILE A 153 -25.31 -1.09 -2.28
CA ILE A 153 -23.93 -0.75 -2.60
C ILE A 153 -23.96 0.26 -3.75
N ASN A 154 -23.51 1.48 -3.47
CA ASN A 154 -23.36 2.52 -4.48
C ASN A 154 -22.06 2.32 -5.24
N LEU A 155 -22.16 2.25 -6.57
CA LEU A 155 -21.02 2.27 -7.49
C LEU A 155 -20.97 3.63 -8.16
N TYR A 156 -19.86 4.33 -7.95
CA TYR A 156 -19.56 5.59 -8.63
C TYR A 156 -18.75 5.27 -9.89
N ILE A 157 -19.40 5.41 -11.03
CA ILE A 157 -18.81 5.14 -12.34
C ILE A 157 -18.56 6.49 -12.99
N PHE A 158 -17.46 6.59 -13.69
CA PHE A 158 -16.68 7.81 -13.75
C PHE A 158 -16.12 7.80 -15.14
N ARG A 159 -16.56 8.50 -16.19
CA ARG A 159 -16.14 8.24 -17.59
C ARG A 159 -15.67 9.48 -18.35
N ARG A 160 -14.61 9.36 -19.15
CA ARG A 160 -14.27 10.38 -20.17
C ARG A 160 -15.42 10.65 -21.15
N ALA A 161 -15.85 11.91 -21.23
CA ALA A 161 -16.99 12.35 -22.03
C ALA A 161 -16.78 12.19 -23.54
N ASP A 162 -15.53 12.24 -24.00
CA ASP A 162 -15.13 12.16 -25.41
C ASP A 162 -14.94 10.72 -25.92
N GLN A 163 -14.95 9.71 -25.04
CA GLN A 163 -14.69 8.32 -25.41
C GLN A 163 -15.87 7.39 -25.12
N LYS A 164 -17.12 7.88 -25.08
CA LYS A 164 -18.30 7.10 -24.65
C LYS A 164 -18.56 5.81 -25.45
N SER A 165 -18.24 5.82 -26.74
CA SER A 165 -18.44 4.68 -27.64
C SER A 165 -17.27 3.68 -27.65
N GLU A 166 -16.11 4.05 -27.12
CA GLU A 166 -14.93 3.19 -27.12
C GLU A 166 -15.02 2.10 -26.06
N ILE A 167 -14.31 1.00 -26.27
CA ILE A 167 -14.10 -0.04 -25.25
C ILE A 167 -12.73 0.21 -24.60
N LEU A 168 -12.71 0.39 -23.29
CA LEU A 168 -11.56 0.79 -22.47
C LEU A 168 -11.34 -0.22 -21.33
N PRO A 169 -10.10 -0.39 -20.82
CA PRO A 169 -9.87 -1.10 -19.57
C PRO A 169 -10.67 -0.49 -18.41
N ALA A 170 -11.19 -1.31 -17.50
CA ALA A 170 -11.84 -0.88 -16.27
C ALA A 170 -10.94 -1.03 -15.06
N VAL A 171 -10.98 -0.01 -14.21
CA VAL A 171 -10.42 -0.05 -12.86
C VAL A 171 -11.56 -0.11 -11.85
N VAL A 172 -11.66 -1.23 -11.13
CA VAL A 172 -12.49 -1.32 -9.94
C VAL A 172 -11.65 -0.84 -8.76
N TYR A 173 -11.94 0.38 -8.32
CA TYR A 173 -11.24 1.02 -7.23
C TYR A 173 -11.89 0.73 -5.87
N THR A 174 -11.09 0.27 -4.93
CA THR A 174 -11.43 0.16 -3.50
C THR A 174 -10.59 1.16 -2.72
N HIS A 175 -11.25 2.09 -2.02
CA HIS A 175 -10.56 3.14 -1.26
C HIS A 175 -9.84 2.60 -0.01
N GLY A 176 -8.90 3.39 0.51
CA GLY A 176 -8.16 3.12 1.75
C GLY A 176 -8.98 3.31 3.03
N GLY A 177 -8.32 3.76 4.09
CA GLY A 177 -8.94 3.91 5.42
C GLY A 177 -8.99 2.61 6.24
N GLY A 178 -8.06 1.69 5.99
CA GLY A 178 -7.89 0.49 6.82
C GLY A 178 -9.14 -0.39 6.92
N MET A 179 -10.03 -0.31 5.92
CA MET A 179 -11.32 -0.99 5.89
C MET A 179 -12.30 -0.57 7.00
N VAL A 180 -12.02 0.50 7.75
CA VAL A 180 -12.79 0.88 8.95
C VAL A 180 -13.12 2.37 9.06
N PHE A 181 -12.54 3.23 8.21
CA PHE A 181 -12.83 4.66 8.12
C PHE A 181 -12.68 5.16 6.68
N ILE A 182 -12.98 6.44 6.44
CA ILE A 182 -13.11 7.19 5.18
C ILE A 182 -14.27 6.76 4.27
N SER A 183 -14.98 7.76 3.73
CA SER A 183 -16.02 7.58 2.72
C SER A 183 -15.44 7.41 1.31
N THR A 184 -16.10 6.61 0.47
CA THR A 184 -15.73 6.42 -0.96
C THR A 184 -15.68 7.74 -1.72
N LEU A 185 -16.72 8.57 -1.65
CA LEU A 185 -16.73 9.90 -2.26
C LEU A 185 -16.04 10.91 -1.32
N ASN A 186 -14.74 11.07 -1.49
CA ASN A 186 -13.94 12.08 -0.80
C ASN A 186 -13.21 12.98 -1.83
N PRO A 187 -12.62 14.13 -1.42
CA PRO A 187 -11.89 15.04 -2.31
C PRO A 187 -10.79 14.38 -3.15
N TYR A 188 -10.18 13.30 -2.66
CA TYR A 188 -9.21 12.51 -3.42
C TYR A 188 -9.89 11.74 -4.55
N LEU A 189 -10.92 10.92 -4.32
CA LEU A 189 -11.64 10.26 -5.42
C LEU A 189 -12.27 11.29 -6.37
N ALA A 190 -12.69 12.42 -5.82
CA ALA A 190 -13.24 13.54 -6.56
C ALA A 190 -12.24 14.20 -7.54
N SER A 191 -10.94 14.08 -7.33
CA SER A 191 -9.92 14.59 -8.25
C SER A 191 -9.44 13.54 -9.27
N HIS A 192 -9.97 12.30 -9.24
CA HIS A 192 -9.47 11.16 -10.05
C HIS A 192 -10.59 10.41 -10.80
N ARG A 193 -11.54 11.14 -11.37
CA ARG A 193 -12.89 10.66 -11.72
C ARG A 193 -13.06 9.91 -13.06
N SER A 194 -12.05 9.42 -13.78
CA SER A 194 -12.20 8.95 -15.19
C SER A 194 -12.54 7.44 -15.44
N GLU A 195 -13.14 7.14 -16.63
CA GLU A 195 -13.59 5.83 -17.28
C GLU A 195 -14.94 5.01 -16.96
N LEU A 196 -15.87 4.70 -17.92
CA LEU A 196 -15.91 3.38 -18.64
C LEU A 196 -17.04 3.01 -19.66
N ASN A 197 -16.66 2.17 -20.66
CA ASN A 197 -17.34 1.02 -21.36
C ASN A 197 -16.20 0.00 -21.61
N ILE A 198 -16.35 -1.27 -21.23
CA ILE A 198 -15.25 -2.03 -20.59
C ILE A 198 -14.70 -3.19 -21.45
N SER A 199 -13.37 -3.38 -21.53
CA SER A 199 -12.70 -4.57 -22.11
C SER A 199 -12.06 -5.52 -21.08
N THR A 200 -11.41 -5.00 -20.04
CA THR A 200 -10.70 -5.75 -18.98
C THR A 200 -11.02 -5.18 -17.61
N ILE A 201 -10.89 -5.95 -16.53
CA ILE A 201 -11.18 -5.46 -15.16
C ILE A 201 -9.94 -5.63 -14.28
N ILE A 202 -9.41 -4.54 -13.72
CA ILE A 202 -8.37 -4.58 -12.69
C ILE A 202 -8.93 -4.18 -11.33
N LEU A 203 -8.44 -4.83 -10.27
CA LEU A 203 -8.68 -4.38 -8.89
C LEU A 203 -7.54 -3.44 -8.47
N GLN A 204 -7.88 -2.24 -8.02
CA GLN A 204 -6.91 -1.26 -7.52
C GLN A 204 -7.34 -0.71 -6.17
N GLY A 205 -6.39 -0.54 -5.26
CA GLY A 205 -6.65 0.14 -3.99
C GLY A 205 -5.37 0.49 -3.25
N GLU A 206 -5.46 1.44 -2.33
CA GLU A 206 -4.37 1.87 -1.46
C GLU A 206 -4.62 1.49 0.01
N PHE A 207 -3.56 1.22 0.78
CA PHE A 207 -3.67 0.90 2.22
C PHE A 207 -4.67 -0.24 2.47
N GLY A 208 -5.81 0.03 3.13
CA GLY A 208 -6.87 -0.94 3.33
C GLY A 208 -7.59 -1.35 2.05
N GLY A 209 -7.73 -0.45 1.08
CA GLY A 209 -8.22 -0.78 -0.26
C GLY A 209 -7.29 -1.74 -0.99
N GLY A 210 -5.98 -1.60 -0.78
CA GLY A 210 -4.98 -2.55 -1.28
C GLY A 210 -5.17 -3.96 -0.71
N ASN A 211 -5.55 -4.06 0.57
CA ASN A 211 -5.95 -5.33 1.19
C ASN A 211 -7.19 -5.90 0.50
N LEU A 212 -8.26 -5.11 0.37
CA LEU A 212 -9.50 -5.54 -0.27
C LEU A 212 -9.30 -5.98 -1.73
N ALA A 213 -8.47 -5.28 -2.49
CA ALA A 213 -8.13 -5.66 -3.88
C ALA A 213 -7.45 -7.05 -3.92
N ILE A 214 -6.48 -7.30 -3.04
CA ILE A 214 -5.81 -8.60 -2.93
C ILE A 214 -6.78 -9.69 -2.44
N ALA A 215 -7.52 -9.42 -1.36
CA ALA A 215 -8.46 -10.36 -0.76
C ALA A 215 -9.58 -10.74 -1.72
N THR A 216 -10.09 -9.79 -2.50
CA THR A 216 -11.09 -10.03 -3.55
C THR A 216 -10.55 -10.97 -4.61
N ALA A 217 -9.31 -10.78 -5.09
CA ALA A 217 -8.71 -11.70 -6.06
C ALA A 217 -8.47 -13.11 -5.47
N LEU A 218 -8.04 -13.21 -4.20
CA LEU A 218 -7.90 -14.50 -3.53
C LEU A 218 -9.24 -15.22 -3.37
N LYS A 219 -10.28 -14.47 -2.98
CA LYS A 219 -11.66 -14.98 -2.88
C LYS A 219 -12.17 -15.44 -4.25
N ALA A 220 -11.96 -14.65 -5.30
CA ALA A 220 -12.33 -15.00 -6.68
C ALA A 220 -11.66 -16.30 -7.15
N ASN A 221 -10.40 -16.50 -6.81
CA ASN A 221 -9.70 -17.75 -7.13
C ASN A 221 -10.29 -18.94 -6.35
N LYS A 222 -10.57 -18.76 -5.06
CA LYS A 222 -11.19 -19.79 -4.22
C LYS A 222 -12.59 -20.16 -4.69
N GLU A 223 -13.34 -19.20 -5.21
CA GLU A 223 -14.74 -19.36 -5.63
C GLU A 223 -14.90 -19.61 -7.15
N GLY A 224 -13.80 -19.70 -7.91
CA GLY A 224 -13.81 -20.08 -9.33
C GLY A 224 -14.14 -18.96 -10.32
N TRP A 225 -14.31 -17.72 -9.88
CA TRP A 225 -14.63 -16.57 -10.74
C TRP A 225 -13.44 -15.64 -11.03
N ILE A 226 -12.21 -16.07 -10.73
CA ILE A 226 -10.97 -15.31 -11.01
C ILE A 226 -10.81 -14.87 -12.47
N HIS A 227 -11.46 -15.56 -13.41
CA HIS A 227 -11.48 -15.19 -14.82
C HIS A 227 -12.11 -13.81 -15.09
N ALA A 228 -12.90 -13.26 -14.15
CA ALA A 228 -13.44 -11.92 -14.23
C ALA A 228 -12.42 -10.83 -13.87
N ILE A 229 -11.26 -11.17 -13.31
CA ILE A 229 -10.23 -10.23 -12.87
C ILE A 229 -8.98 -10.41 -13.74
N SER A 230 -8.66 -9.38 -14.51
CA SER A 230 -7.49 -9.35 -15.40
C SER A 230 -6.20 -9.06 -14.65
N GLY A 231 -6.25 -8.33 -13.52
CA GLY A 231 -5.07 -8.01 -12.73
C GLY A 231 -5.37 -7.34 -11.38
N VAL A 232 -4.35 -7.25 -10.52
CA VAL A 232 -4.41 -6.59 -9.20
C VAL A 232 -3.26 -5.59 -9.06
N TYR A 233 -3.59 -4.35 -8.72
CA TYR A 233 -2.65 -3.28 -8.44
C TYR A 233 -2.86 -2.77 -7.01
N ALA A 234 -2.01 -3.18 -6.07
CA ALA A 234 -2.15 -2.82 -4.66
C ALA A 234 -1.10 -1.78 -4.24
N SER A 235 -1.53 -0.56 -3.99
CA SER A 235 -0.67 0.55 -3.57
C SER A 235 -0.50 0.53 -2.04
N VAL A 236 0.74 0.53 -1.54
CA VAL A 236 1.06 0.58 -0.09
C VAL A 236 0.13 -0.28 0.80
N PRO A 237 -0.08 -1.59 0.49
CA PRO A 237 -1.18 -2.37 1.06
C PRO A 237 -1.01 -2.64 2.57
N SER A 238 -2.10 -2.49 3.32
CA SER A 238 -2.19 -2.85 4.75
C SER A 238 -2.64 -4.30 4.93
N ILE A 239 -1.68 -5.21 4.93
CA ILE A 239 -1.95 -6.66 4.94
C ILE A 239 -1.30 -7.39 6.12
N ALA A 240 -0.38 -6.74 6.83
CA ALA A 240 0.25 -7.30 8.02
C ALA A 240 -0.50 -6.83 9.25
N PHE A 241 -1.15 -7.73 9.98
CA PHE A 241 -1.87 -7.38 11.20
C PHE A 241 -0.95 -7.42 12.43
N THR A 242 0.34 -7.13 12.24
CA THR A 242 1.41 -7.23 13.26
C THR A 242 1.66 -5.94 14.02
N HIS A 243 0.94 -4.86 13.70
CA HIS A 243 1.24 -3.51 14.17
C HIS A 243 1.24 -3.40 15.72
N SER A 244 0.46 -4.22 16.41
CA SER A 244 0.38 -4.30 17.87
C SER A 244 1.42 -5.20 18.57
N ARG A 245 2.28 -5.89 17.81
CA ARG A 245 3.30 -6.79 18.40
C ARG A 245 4.48 -6.01 18.97
N SER A 246 5.34 -6.63 19.76
CA SER A 246 6.60 -5.99 20.16
C SER A 246 7.52 -5.75 18.96
N ASP A 247 8.43 -4.78 19.07
CA ASP A 247 9.41 -4.50 18.01
C ASP A 247 10.24 -5.73 17.65
N SER A 248 10.64 -6.52 18.65
CA SER A 248 11.39 -7.77 18.44
C SER A 248 10.62 -8.78 17.59
N GLU A 249 9.31 -8.94 17.83
CA GLU A 249 8.45 -9.84 17.06
C GLU A 249 8.27 -9.35 15.62
N VAL A 250 8.09 -8.04 15.42
CA VAL A 250 7.97 -7.41 14.09
C VAL A 250 9.27 -7.56 13.29
N LEU A 251 10.42 -7.33 13.94
CA LEU A 251 11.74 -7.54 13.32
C LEU A 251 11.97 -9.00 12.96
N THR A 252 11.61 -9.93 13.84
CA THR A 252 11.71 -11.38 13.61
C THR A 252 10.80 -11.83 12.46
N ALA A 253 9.63 -11.21 12.31
CA ALA A 253 8.73 -11.45 11.18
C ALA A 253 9.25 -10.87 9.84
N GLY A 254 10.37 -10.16 9.85
CA GLY A 254 10.99 -9.58 8.66
C GLY A 254 10.31 -8.31 8.18
N LEU A 255 9.70 -7.54 9.09
CA LEU A 255 8.92 -6.34 8.82
C LEU A 255 9.58 -5.07 9.42
N PRO A 256 10.89 -4.82 9.17
CA PRO A 256 11.64 -3.77 9.89
C PRO A 256 11.12 -2.36 9.62
N SER A 257 10.46 -2.13 8.48
CA SER A 257 9.87 -0.84 8.11
C SER A 257 8.81 -0.36 9.10
N GLN A 258 8.10 -1.29 9.76
CA GLN A 258 7.12 -0.95 10.79
C GLN A 258 7.79 -0.31 12.00
N VAL A 259 8.98 -0.77 12.40
CA VAL A 259 9.75 -0.15 13.50
C VAL A 259 10.46 1.12 13.00
N GLU A 260 11.15 0.99 11.86
CA GLU A 260 11.98 2.03 11.26
C GLU A 260 11.25 3.34 10.98
N ASN A 261 10.00 3.26 10.52
CA ASN A 261 9.21 4.42 10.11
C ASN A 261 7.97 4.61 11.02
N ASN A 262 7.96 4.00 12.21
CA ASN A 262 6.84 4.14 13.14
C ASN A 262 6.59 5.61 13.47
N GLY A 263 5.34 6.07 13.37
CA GLY A 263 4.97 7.44 13.71
C GLY A 263 5.18 8.45 12.57
N TYR A 264 5.68 8.04 11.40
CA TYR A 264 5.76 8.91 10.21
C TYR A 264 4.36 9.05 9.62
N SER A 265 3.57 9.94 10.22
CA SER A 265 2.15 10.22 9.99
C SER A 265 1.17 9.04 10.19
N LEU A 266 1.66 7.81 10.29
CA LEU A 266 0.87 6.60 10.53
C LEU A 266 1.50 5.75 11.64
N PRO A 267 1.18 6.01 12.93
CA PRO A 267 1.74 5.27 14.04
C PRO A 267 1.17 3.83 14.09
N ARG A 268 2.02 2.88 14.46
CA ARG A 268 1.65 1.46 14.53
C ARG A 268 0.47 1.20 15.45
N ASP A 269 0.42 1.83 16.60
CA ASP A 269 -0.66 1.61 17.58
C ASP A 269 -2.02 2.01 17.03
N MET A 270 -2.07 3.07 16.21
CA MET A 270 -3.29 3.49 15.51
C MET A 270 -3.73 2.42 14.50
N VAL A 271 -2.80 1.90 13.69
CA VAL A 271 -3.10 0.83 12.72
C VAL A 271 -3.49 -0.46 13.46
N GLY A 272 -2.82 -0.77 14.57
CA GLY A 272 -3.12 -1.91 15.44
C GLY A 272 -4.51 -1.85 16.05
N ALA A 273 -4.92 -0.67 16.53
CA ALA A 273 -6.28 -0.41 17.00
C ALA A 273 -7.32 -0.58 15.89
N GLY A 274 -7.05 -0.04 14.69
CA GLY A 274 -7.91 -0.25 13.51
C GLY A 274 -8.01 -1.72 13.10
N ASN A 275 -6.91 -2.44 13.13
CA ASN A 275 -6.87 -3.88 12.85
C ASN A 275 -7.70 -4.68 13.86
N ALA A 276 -7.55 -4.39 15.16
CA ALA A 276 -8.32 -5.05 16.23
C ALA A 276 -9.82 -4.77 16.11
N TYR A 277 -10.19 -3.57 15.65
CA TYR A 277 -11.58 -3.24 15.34
C TYR A 277 -12.11 -3.98 14.11
N TYR A 278 -11.29 -4.09 13.05
CA TYR A 278 -11.65 -4.77 11.80
C TYR A 278 -11.82 -6.28 11.97
N THR A 279 -10.87 -6.93 12.65
CA THR A 279 -10.96 -8.36 12.97
C THR A 279 -10.17 -8.68 14.24
N PRO A 280 -10.75 -9.43 15.19
CA PRO A 280 -10.07 -9.80 16.42
C PRO A 280 -8.99 -10.89 16.21
N HIS A 281 -8.77 -11.38 14.98
CA HIS A 281 -7.84 -12.46 14.68
C HIS A 281 -6.69 -12.02 13.76
N ILE A 282 -5.45 -12.27 14.19
CA ILE A 282 -4.23 -11.79 13.55
C ILE A 282 -3.75 -12.78 12.48
N SER A 283 -3.39 -12.27 11.30
CA SER A 283 -2.59 -13.01 10.32
C SER A 283 -1.43 -12.16 9.77
N ASP A 284 -0.32 -12.83 9.43
CA ASP A 284 1.00 -12.20 9.28
C ASP A 284 1.48 -12.10 7.83
N HIS A 285 1.24 -10.99 7.11
CA HIS A 285 1.97 -10.72 5.84
C HIS A 285 2.04 -9.24 5.48
N GLU A 286 3.20 -8.60 5.33
CA GLU A 286 3.25 -7.22 4.77
C GLU A 286 3.49 -7.21 3.26
N GLY A 287 3.29 -6.05 2.61
CA GLY A 287 3.45 -5.85 1.16
C GLY A 287 4.64 -6.62 0.56
N MET A 288 5.87 -6.31 0.96
CA MET A 288 7.06 -6.96 0.42
C MET A 288 7.09 -8.49 0.65
N ALA A 289 6.63 -8.94 1.82
CA ALA A 289 6.52 -10.36 2.12
C ALA A 289 5.46 -11.04 1.25
N PHE A 290 4.33 -10.38 1.00
CA PHE A 290 3.29 -10.83 0.10
C PHE A 290 3.80 -10.92 -1.34
N PHE A 291 4.50 -9.91 -1.85
CA PHE A 291 5.14 -9.96 -3.16
C PHE A 291 6.08 -11.16 -3.32
N ARG A 292 6.95 -11.41 -2.34
CA ARG A 292 7.83 -12.60 -2.33
C ARG A 292 7.03 -13.89 -2.34
N SER A 293 5.92 -13.95 -1.59
CA SER A 293 5.01 -15.09 -1.59
C SER A 293 4.29 -15.27 -2.94
N SER A 294 3.83 -14.19 -3.59
CA SER A 294 3.23 -14.24 -4.93
C SER A 294 4.22 -14.76 -5.97
N MET A 295 5.47 -14.29 -5.96
CA MET A 295 6.52 -14.82 -6.86
C MET A 295 6.79 -16.30 -6.62
N ARG A 296 6.88 -16.72 -5.35
CA ARG A 296 7.05 -18.15 -5.00
C ARG A 296 5.88 -19.02 -5.46
N ALA A 297 4.67 -18.44 -5.55
CA ALA A 297 3.48 -19.09 -6.09
C ALA A 297 3.39 -19.05 -7.63
N GLY A 298 4.41 -18.54 -8.33
CA GLY A 298 4.43 -18.50 -9.80
C GLY A 298 3.62 -17.37 -10.43
N VAL A 299 3.13 -16.41 -9.63
CA VAL A 299 2.44 -15.22 -10.15
C VAL A 299 3.46 -14.31 -10.85
N ARG A 300 3.09 -13.72 -12.00
CA ARG A 300 3.94 -12.74 -12.69
C ARG A 300 3.96 -11.43 -11.90
N ALA A 301 4.78 -11.37 -10.85
CA ALA A 301 4.79 -10.21 -9.98
C ALA A 301 5.86 -9.17 -10.38
N THR A 302 5.57 -7.87 -10.50
CA THR A 302 6.59 -6.78 -10.59
C THR A 302 6.59 -5.93 -9.33
N ALA A 303 7.51 -4.96 -9.15
CA ALA A 303 7.52 -4.21 -7.89
C ALA A 303 8.17 -2.80 -7.97
N GLN A 304 7.56 -1.70 -7.45
CA GLN A 304 8.14 -0.33 -7.43
C GLN A 304 8.06 0.47 -6.10
N VAL A 305 9.21 0.79 -5.48
CA VAL A 305 9.24 1.64 -4.26
C VAL A 305 9.32 3.11 -4.66
N ASN A 306 8.43 3.94 -4.11
CA ASN A 306 8.54 5.39 -4.19
C ASN A 306 9.46 5.89 -3.07
N LEU A 307 10.60 6.48 -3.44
CA LEU A 307 11.60 6.94 -2.47
C LEU A 307 11.28 8.35 -1.94
N GLY A 308 11.66 8.60 -0.69
CA GLY A 308 11.56 9.90 -0.03
C GLY A 308 10.14 10.37 0.29
N VAL A 309 9.16 9.46 0.26
CA VAL A 309 7.77 9.78 0.54
C VAL A 309 7.22 8.88 1.65
N LEU A 310 6.31 9.42 2.47
CA LEU A 310 5.60 8.63 3.48
C LEU A 310 4.41 7.87 2.88
N HIS A 311 3.72 7.11 3.72
CA HIS A 311 2.53 6.36 3.36
C HIS A 311 1.52 7.16 2.51
N ALA A 312 1.02 6.55 1.43
CA ALA A 312 0.03 7.12 0.50
C ALA A 312 0.36 8.48 -0.16
N SER A 313 1.58 9.01 -0.03
CA SER A 313 1.92 10.36 -0.53
C SER A 313 1.66 10.57 -2.02
N ALA A 314 1.94 9.55 -2.84
CA ALA A 314 1.73 9.58 -4.29
C ALA A 314 0.25 9.78 -4.65
N MET A 315 -0.66 9.45 -3.74
CA MET A 315 -2.09 9.58 -3.92
C MET A 315 -2.57 10.90 -3.27
N LEU A 316 -2.21 11.12 -2.00
CA LEU A 316 -2.79 12.20 -1.21
C LEU A 316 -2.15 13.57 -1.44
N PHE A 317 -0.83 13.63 -1.61
CA PHE A 317 -0.08 14.90 -1.62
C PHE A 317 0.34 15.31 -3.04
N ARG A 318 -0.59 15.17 -4.01
CA ARG A 318 -0.31 15.42 -5.43
C ARG A 318 0.22 16.83 -5.68
N ARG A 319 -0.19 17.83 -4.89
CA ARG A 319 0.33 19.20 -4.99
C ARG A 319 1.78 19.34 -4.49
N ALA A 320 2.19 18.58 -3.48
CA ALA A 320 3.53 18.65 -2.90
C ALA A 320 4.56 17.85 -3.70
N VAL A 321 4.14 16.69 -4.23
CA VAL A 321 4.97 15.75 -4.98
C VAL A 321 4.30 15.34 -6.31
N PRO A 322 4.00 16.30 -7.21
CA PRO A 322 3.26 16.04 -8.45
C PRO A 322 3.97 15.02 -9.35
N GLU A 323 5.30 15.00 -9.35
CA GLU A 323 6.10 14.02 -10.09
C GLU A 323 5.88 12.57 -9.60
N VAL A 324 5.76 12.37 -8.29
CA VAL A 324 5.53 11.05 -7.69
C VAL A 324 4.08 10.60 -7.97
N HIS A 325 3.16 11.55 -7.91
CA HIS A 325 1.76 11.35 -8.25
C HIS A 325 1.57 10.93 -9.71
N GLU A 326 2.16 11.68 -10.65
CA GLU A 326 2.07 11.42 -12.08
C GLU A 326 2.62 10.04 -12.45
N VAL A 327 3.74 9.63 -11.85
CA VAL A 327 4.32 8.29 -12.04
C VAL A 327 3.36 7.21 -11.56
N ALA A 328 2.69 7.40 -10.40
CA ALA A 328 1.75 6.42 -9.88
C ALA A 328 0.52 6.27 -10.79
N VAL A 329 -0.07 7.38 -11.25
CA VAL A 329 -1.21 7.38 -12.18
C VAL A 329 -0.84 6.71 -13.51
N LYS A 330 0.30 7.08 -14.09
CA LYS A 330 0.80 6.47 -15.34
C LYS A 330 1.08 4.98 -15.19
N SER A 331 1.64 4.56 -14.05
CA SER A 331 1.90 3.14 -13.76
C SER A 331 0.62 2.33 -13.71
N ILE A 332 -0.42 2.82 -13.01
CA ILE A 332 -1.74 2.19 -12.94
C ILE A 332 -2.36 2.09 -14.34
N GLY A 333 -2.40 3.21 -15.09
CA GLY A 333 -2.96 3.24 -16.44
C GLY A 333 -2.22 2.34 -17.42
N THR A 334 -0.88 2.28 -17.34
CA THR A 334 -0.05 1.39 -18.17
C THR A 334 -0.28 -0.07 -17.82
N PHE A 335 -0.42 -0.39 -16.53
CA PHE A 335 -0.75 -1.73 -16.08
C PHE A 335 -2.12 -2.17 -16.61
N ALA A 336 -3.14 -1.32 -16.48
CA ALA A 336 -4.49 -1.61 -16.98
C ALA A 336 -4.52 -1.87 -18.50
N LYS A 337 -3.78 -1.06 -19.27
CA LYS A 337 -3.68 -1.19 -20.74
C LYS A 337 -2.83 -2.39 -21.20
N GLY A 338 -1.98 -2.93 -20.34
CA GLY A 338 -1.02 -3.98 -20.68
C GLY A 338 -1.50 -5.41 -20.41
N LEU A 339 -2.76 -5.60 -20.01
CA LEU A 339 -3.39 -6.89 -19.70
C LEU A 339 -4.26 -7.38 -20.86
#